data_AF-A0AAN6IJB3-F1
#
_entry.id   AF-A0AAN6IJB3-F1
#
_cell.length_a   1.000
_cell.length_b   1.000
_cell.length_c   1.000
_cell.angle_alpha   90.00
_cell.angle_beta   90.00
_cell.angle_gamma   90.00
#
_symmetry.space_group_name_H-M   'P 1'
#
loop_
_entity.id
_entity.type
_entity.pdbx_description
1 polymer ?
#
loop_
_entity_poly.entity_id
_entity_poly.type
_entity_poly.pdbx_seq_one_letter_code
_entity_poly.pdbx_strand_id
1 'polypeptide(L)'
;LELNGVVISIPLPPGAQPTVCDVDGVYEVDRAHSTLEWQIPTIDASNSNGSLDFSVPGTDAGLFFPVVVSFACEKPYYDIDVSGITGADNEAVDFSQNIALIPDQYAVI
;
A
#
# COMPACT_ATOMS: atom_id res chain seq x y z
N LEU A 1 -5.44 -11.58 -5.73
CA LEU A 1 -4.86 -10.23 -5.86
C LEU A 1 -3.52 -10.27 -5.15
N GLU A 2 -2.51 -9.66 -5.73
CA GLU A 2 -1.16 -9.56 -5.15
C GLU A 2 -0.82 -8.07 -5.12
N LEU A 3 -0.60 -7.54 -3.91
CA LEU A 3 -0.27 -6.13 -3.69
C LEU A 3 1.22 -6.03 -3.46
N ASN A 4 1.89 -5.14 -4.17
CA ASN A 4 3.33 -4.97 -4.15
C ASN A 4 3.71 -3.59 -3.63
N GLY A 5 4.84 -3.52 -2.91
CA GLY A 5 5.32 -2.28 -2.30
C GLY A 5 4.30 -1.67 -1.34
N VAL A 6 3.70 -2.49 -0.47
CA VAL A 6 2.67 -2.02 0.47
C VAL A 6 3.33 -1.17 1.55
N VAL A 7 2.83 0.06 1.71
CA VAL A 7 3.24 1.00 2.76
C VAL A 7 2.01 1.49 3.49
N ILE A 8 1.96 1.25 4.80
CA ILE A 8 0.92 1.73 5.72
C ILE A 8 1.54 2.84 6.56
N SER A 9 1.15 4.08 6.29
CA SER A 9 1.65 5.29 6.94
C SER A 9 0.73 5.67 8.10
N ILE A 10 1.27 5.63 9.32
CA ILE A 10 0.56 5.97 10.55
C ILE A 10 1.11 7.30 11.09
N PRO A 11 0.31 8.37 11.16
CA PRO A 11 0.71 9.62 11.79
C PRO A 11 1.17 9.42 13.24
N LEU A 12 2.19 10.18 13.62
CA LEU A 12 2.70 10.21 14.98
C LEU A 12 2.56 11.62 15.55
N PRO A 13 2.34 11.77 16.87
CA PRO A 13 2.44 13.06 17.52
C PRO A 13 3.80 13.73 17.24
N PRO A 14 3.85 15.07 17.09
CA PRO A 14 5.10 15.76 16.81
C PRO A 14 6.20 15.45 17.84
N GLY A 15 7.36 15.01 17.36
CA GLY A 15 8.50 14.65 18.21
C GLY A 15 8.37 13.30 18.93
N ALA A 16 7.32 12.53 18.67
CA ALA A 16 7.18 11.18 19.19
C ALA A 16 8.29 10.25 18.69
N GLN A 17 8.70 9.32 19.54
CA GLN A 17 9.58 8.20 19.19
C GLN A 17 8.86 6.91 19.54
N PRO A 18 8.28 6.19 18.55
CA PRO A 18 7.58 4.95 18.82
C PRO A 18 8.58 3.85 19.22
N THR A 19 8.19 3.04 20.20
CA THR A 19 8.86 1.76 20.46
C THR A 19 8.05 0.67 19.78
N VAL A 20 8.59 0.06 18.74
CA VAL A 20 7.97 -1.09 18.05
C VAL A 20 8.32 -2.37 18.81
N CYS A 21 7.29 -3.12 19.20
CA CYS A 21 7.40 -4.37 19.95
C CYS A 21 7.42 -5.58 19.02
N ASP A 22 6.54 -5.59 18.03
CA ASP A 22 6.42 -6.67 17.04
C ASP A 22 6.00 -6.09 15.68
N VAL A 23 6.46 -6.72 14.60
CA VAL A 23 6.17 -6.25 13.24
C VAL A 23 6.30 -7.38 12.22
N ASP A 24 5.27 -7.54 11.41
CA ASP A 24 5.33 -8.32 10.18
C ASP A 24 5.89 -7.45 9.04
N GLY A 25 7.09 -7.77 8.53
CA GLY A 25 7.76 -6.95 7.52
C GLY A 25 8.80 -6.02 8.15
N VAL A 26 8.84 -4.76 7.73
CA VAL A 26 9.77 -3.76 8.28
C VAL A 26 9.06 -2.44 8.56
N TYR A 27 9.67 -1.58 9.37
CA TYR A 27 9.17 -0.25 9.62
C TYR A 27 10.26 0.81 9.50
N GLU A 28 9.84 2.03 9.21
CA GLU A 28 10.68 3.23 9.21
C GLU A 28 9.96 4.37 9.93
N VAL A 29 10.70 5.19 10.69
CA VAL A 29 10.14 6.41 11.29
C VAL A 29 10.57 7.61 10.44
N ASP A 30 9.65 8.12 9.65
CA ASP A 30 9.87 9.35 8.89
C ASP A 30 9.68 10.55 9.82
N ARG A 31 10.81 11.10 10.26
CA ARG A 31 10.82 12.27 11.17
C ARG A 31 10.42 13.57 10.47
N ALA A 32 10.56 13.67 9.14
CA ALA A 32 10.20 14.86 8.41
C ALA A 32 8.68 15.02 8.33
N HIS A 33 7.98 13.90 8.13
CA HIS A 33 6.52 13.87 8.05
C HIS A 33 5.84 13.47 9.38
N SER A 34 6.64 13.08 10.39
CA SER A 34 6.14 12.56 11.68
C SER A 34 5.22 11.35 11.49
N THR A 35 5.69 10.35 10.77
CA THR A 35 4.93 9.11 10.50
C THR A 35 5.75 7.87 10.84
N LEU A 36 5.03 6.80 11.18
CA LEU A 36 5.54 5.44 11.25
C LEU A 36 5.11 4.73 9.95
N GLU A 37 6.07 4.42 9.10
CA GLU A 37 5.87 3.74 7.83
C GLU A 37 6.03 2.24 8.02
N TRP A 38 4.95 1.48 7.93
CA TRP A 38 4.97 0.03 7.97
C TRP A 38 4.98 -0.54 6.56
N GLN A 39 6.06 -1.25 6.23
CA GLN A 39 6.34 -1.71 4.88
C GLN A 39 6.28 -3.23 4.78
N ILE A 40 5.45 -3.73 3.86
CA ILE A 40 5.35 -5.15 3.53
C ILE A 40 5.60 -5.27 2.02
N PRO A 41 6.66 -5.97 1.59
CA PRO A 41 7.03 -6.03 0.17
C PRO A 41 5.91 -6.56 -0.73
N THR A 42 5.22 -7.61 -0.30
CA THR A 42 4.13 -8.24 -1.05
C THR A 42 3.05 -8.77 -0.10
N ILE A 43 1.77 -8.56 -0.41
CA ILE A 43 0.62 -9.15 0.28
C ILE A 43 -0.23 -9.93 -0.74
N ASP A 44 -0.43 -11.22 -0.47
CA ASP A 44 -1.28 -12.12 -1.25
C ASP A 44 -2.08 -13.08 -0.35
N ALA A 45 -2.63 -14.17 -0.92
CA ALA A 45 -3.42 -15.14 -0.18
C ALA A 45 -2.62 -15.92 0.89
N SER A 46 -1.30 -16.05 0.73
CA SER A 46 -0.41 -16.78 1.64
C SER A 46 -0.08 -15.99 2.91
N ASN A 47 -0.11 -14.66 2.83
CA ASN A 47 0.16 -13.74 3.94
C ASN A 47 -0.92 -12.64 4.03
N SER A 48 -2.19 -13.08 3.98
CA SER A 48 -3.37 -12.21 4.00
C SER A 48 -3.63 -11.49 5.34
N ASN A 49 -2.77 -11.72 6.33
CA ASN A 49 -2.80 -11.09 7.64
C ASN A 49 -1.38 -10.68 8.04
N GLY A 50 -1.31 -9.62 8.84
CA GLY A 50 -0.10 -9.09 9.41
C GLY A 50 -0.43 -8.11 10.52
N SER A 51 0.55 -7.81 11.35
CA SER A 51 0.41 -6.97 12.53
C SER A 51 1.64 -6.08 12.73
N LEU A 52 1.39 -4.94 13.39
CA LEU A 52 2.40 -3.99 13.85
C LEU A 52 1.98 -3.54 15.25
N ASP A 53 2.77 -3.90 16.24
CA ASP A 53 2.56 -3.51 17.62
C ASP A 53 3.60 -2.48 18.03
N PHE A 54 3.15 -1.30 18.44
CA PHE A 54 4.03 -0.23 18.90
C PHE A 54 3.43 0.56 20.07
N SER A 55 4.29 1.29 20.77
CA SER A 55 3.90 2.17 21.86
C SER A 55 4.50 3.56 21.70
N VAL A 56 3.70 4.59 21.99
CA VAL A 56 4.10 6.01 21.99
C VAL A 56 3.57 6.65 23.26
N PRO A 57 4.36 7.45 23.98
CA PRO A 57 3.86 8.25 25.10
C PRO A 57 2.80 9.25 24.62
N GLY A 58 1.59 9.17 25.18
CA GLY A 58 0.48 10.04 24.82
C GLY A 58 -0.83 9.53 25.39
N THR A 59 -1.88 10.36 25.30
CA THR A 59 -3.22 10.03 25.80
C THR A 59 -4.32 10.19 24.74
N ASP A 60 -3.99 10.75 23.57
CA ASP A 60 -4.95 11.01 22.50
C ASP A 60 -4.71 10.06 21.32
N ALA A 61 -5.64 9.14 21.12
CA ALA A 61 -5.60 8.18 20.03
C ALA A 61 -5.92 8.82 18.66
N GLY A 62 -6.57 9.98 18.64
CA GLY A 62 -6.91 10.68 17.39
C GLY A 62 -5.68 11.16 16.62
N LEU A 63 -4.52 11.26 17.28
CA LEU A 63 -3.26 11.70 16.67
C LEU A 63 -2.63 10.65 15.74
N PHE A 64 -3.13 9.41 15.73
CA PHE A 64 -2.65 8.34 14.85
C PHE A 64 -3.46 8.22 13.55
N PHE A 65 -4.35 9.18 13.28
CA PHE A 65 -5.22 9.18 12.11
C PHE A 65 -5.02 10.46 11.28
N PRO A 66 -5.23 10.40 9.95
CA PRO A 66 -5.64 9.22 9.19
C PRO A 66 -4.48 8.25 8.92
N VAL A 67 -4.74 6.95 8.96
CA VAL A 67 -3.77 5.93 8.50
C VAL A 67 -3.93 5.77 7.00
N VAL A 68 -2.86 6.00 6.24
CA VAL A 68 -2.88 5.98 4.77
C VAL A 68 -2.21 4.72 4.26
N VAL A 69 -2.77 4.09 3.23
CA VAL A 69 -2.19 2.88 2.61
C VAL A 69 -1.86 3.14 1.15
N SER A 70 -0.63 2.81 0.77
CA SER A 70 -0.12 2.83 -0.60
C SER A 70 0.29 1.42 -1.02
N PHE A 71 0.07 1.08 -2.28
CA PHE A 71 0.52 -0.17 -2.90
C PHE A 71 0.40 -0.07 -4.43
N ALA A 72 0.98 -1.02 -5.14
CA ALA A 72 0.76 -1.23 -6.57
C ALA A 72 0.31 -2.66 -6.83
N CYS A 73 -0.50 -2.87 -7.87
CA CYS A 73 -0.84 -4.20 -8.36
C CYS A 73 -0.80 -4.20 -9.89
N GLU A 74 -0.15 -5.21 -10.47
CA GLU A 74 -0.01 -5.37 -11.93
C GLU A 74 -1.21 -6.09 -12.56
N LYS A 75 -2.30 -6.24 -11.81
CA LYS A 75 -3.55 -6.84 -12.27
C LYS A 75 -4.69 -5.84 -12.10
N PRO A 76 -5.65 -5.84 -13.05
CA PRO A 76 -6.81 -4.98 -12.92
C PRO A 76 -7.69 -5.48 -11.76
N TYR A 77 -8.44 -4.57 -11.13
CA TYR A 77 -9.34 -4.94 -10.02
C TYR A 77 -10.53 -5.79 -10.50
N TYR A 78 -11.10 -5.40 -11.64
CA TYR A 78 -12.06 -6.21 -12.39
C TYR A 78 -11.34 -6.94 -13.50
N ASP A 79 -11.85 -8.12 -13.87
CA ASP A 79 -11.30 -8.95 -14.93
C ASP A 79 -11.61 -8.33 -16.31
N ILE A 80 -10.82 -7.31 -16.67
CA ILE A 80 -10.90 -6.58 -17.93
C ILE A 80 -9.53 -6.70 -18.60
N ASP A 81 -9.51 -7.18 -19.84
CA ASP A 81 -8.29 -7.40 -20.61
C ASP A 81 -8.50 -7.05 -22.08
N VAL A 82 -7.42 -6.71 -22.78
CA VAL A 82 -7.44 -6.44 -24.23
C VAL A 82 -7.27 -7.76 -24.96
N SER A 83 -8.36 -8.27 -25.54
CA SER A 83 -8.34 -9.57 -26.25
C SER A 83 -7.61 -9.54 -27.60
N GLY A 84 -7.37 -8.35 -28.17
CA GLY A 84 -6.68 -8.18 -29.44
C GLY A 84 -6.87 -6.79 -30.05
N ILE A 85 -5.99 -6.42 -30.98
CA ILE A 85 -6.08 -5.19 -31.78
C ILE A 85 -6.20 -5.57 -33.26
N THR A 86 -7.10 -4.89 -33.96
CA THR A 86 -7.38 -5.12 -35.38
C THR A 86 -7.22 -3.81 -36.15
N GLY A 87 -6.47 -3.86 -37.25
CA GLY A 87 -6.27 -2.76 -38.18
C GLY A 87 -7.50 -2.43 -39.01
N ALA A 88 -7.46 -1.31 -39.73
CA ALA A 88 -8.58 -0.86 -40.57
C ALA A 88 -8.89 -1.82 -41.74
N ASP A 89 -7.92 -2.66 -42.11
CA ASP A 89 -7.98 -3.72 -43.12
C ASP A 89 -8.39 -5.09 -42.54
N ASN A 90 -8.76 -5.15 -41.26
CA ASN A 90 -9.01 -6.37 -40.49
C ASN A 90 -7.78 -7.26 -40.24
N GLU A 91 -6.56 -6.75 -40.38
CA GLU A 91 -5.36 -7.50 -40.01
C GLU A 91 -5.09 -7.41 -38.49
N ALA A 92 -4.57 -8.49 -37.91
CA ALA A 92 -4.18 -8.50 -36.50
C ALA A 92 -2.89 -7.68 -36.31
N VAL A 93 -2.85 -6.87 -35.25
CA VAL A 93 -1.74 -5.97 -34.96
C VAL A 93 -1.08 -6.37 -33.64
N ASP A 94 0.25 -6.47 -33.65
CA ASP A 94 1.03 -6.67 -32.42
C ASP A 94 0.86 -5.50 -31.47
N PHE A 95 0.69 -5.80 -30.18
CA PHE A 95 0.54 -4.80 -29.14
C PHE A 95 1.20 -5.24 -27.84
N SER A 96 1.42 -4.27 -26.95
CA SER A 96 1.80 -4.50 -25.57
C SER A 96 0.83 -3.77 -24.65
N GLN A 97 0.71 -4.26 -23.42
CA GLN A 97 -0.10 -3.62 -22.38
C GLN A 97 0.71 -3.44 -21.11
N ASN A 98 0.45 -2.33 -20.42
CA ASN A 98 0.93 -2.07 -19.08
C ASN A 98 -0.30 -1.84 -18.20
N ILE A 99 -0.44 -2.63 -17.15
CA ILE A 99 -1.59 -2.60 -16.25
C ILE A 99 -1.07 -2.23 -14.86
N ALA A 100 -1.69 -1.22 -14.26
CA ALA A 100 -1.41 -0.81 -12.90
C ALA A 100 -2.70 -0.44 -12.17
N LEU A 101 -2.92 -1.07 -11.01
CA LEU A 101 -3.91 -0.67 -10.01
C LEU A 101 -3.16 0.03 -8.88
N ILE A 102 -3.46 1.30 -8.67
CA ILE A 102 -2.83 2.17 -7.68
C ILE A 102 -3.95 2.87 -6.91
N PRO A 103 -3.92 2.89 -5.57
CA PRO A 103 -4.90 3.63 -4.78
C PRO A 103 -4.72 5.15 -4.98
N ASP A 104 -5.83 5.88 -5.05
CA ASP A 104 -5.83 7.35 -4.99
C ASP A 104 -5.79 7.80 -3.52
N GLN A 105 -6.93 7.69 -2.83
CA GLN A 105 -7.01 7.90 -1.38
C GLN A 105 -7.56 6.64 -0.69
N TYR A 106 -6.65 5.85 -0.11
CA TYR A 106 -7.01 4.69 0.72
C TYR A 106 -6.59 4.97 2.15
N ALA A 107 -7.57 5.33 3.00
CA ALA A 107 -7.29 5.76 4.36
C ALA A 107 -8.32 5.24 5.38
N VAL A 108 -7.84 5.01 6.60
CA VAL A 108 -8.66 4.78 7.79
C VAL A 108 -8.72 6.11 8.55
N ILE A 109 -9.93 6.55 8.94
CA ILE A 109 -10.22 7.83 9.58
C ILE A 109 -10.65 7.62 11.03
#